data_AF-A0A2N2CJA8-F1
#
_entry.id   AF-A0A2N2CJA8-F1
#
_cell.length_a   1.000
_cell.length_b   1.000
_cell.length_c   1.000
_cell.angle_alpha   90.00
_cell.angle_beta   90.00
_cell.angle_gamma   90.00
#
_symmetry.space_group_name_H-M   'P 1'
#
loop_
_entity.id
_entity.type
_entity.pdbx_description
1 polymer ?
#
loop_
_entity_poly.entity_id
_entity_poly.type
_entity_poly.pdbx_seq_one_letter_code
_entity_poly.pdbx_strand_id
1 'polypeptide(L)'
;YAAIYQFKGGFISDSDELTTIGMMAMVEAVDNYESSRGSFYHYSKLVIRSRLIDHYRKASKVSEVEILAPENESDFEYKKAAIEVVDAINSFNETEDGFFRKEEIFRLSEELKDYNISFSDLEKLSPKKAELRHKYIKSAQFIVDNEEILNDFLNSRRLPVSEISNKVMITSKQLDRARKYIIALVLIKKGDYVFLSEYIKL
;
A
#
# COMPACT_ATOMS: atom_id res chain seq x y z
N TYR A 1 -29.34 -9.29 -5.37
CA TYR A 1 -30.52 -9.06 -6.22
C TYR A 1 -30.10 -8.18 -7.39
N ALA A 2 -30.07 -8.78 -8.58
CA ALA A 2 -30.11 -8.23 -9.94
C ALA A 2 -29.41 -6.89 -10.26
N ALA A 3 -28.30 -6.98 -11.00
CA ALA A 3 -28.02 -6.08 -12.11
C ALA A 3 -27.46 -6.91 -13.27
N ILE A 4 -28.38 -7.51 -14.04
CA ILE A 4 -28.09 -8.19 -15.31
C ILE A 4 -27.83 -7.07 -16.33
N TYR A 5 -26.57 -6.82 -16.69
CA TYR A 5 -26.24 -5.95 -17.82
C TYR A 5 -26.18 -6.78 -19.10
N GLN A 6 -27.09 -6.46 -20.01
CA GLN A 6 -27.23 -7.05 -21.33
C GLN A 6 -26.17 -6.44 -22.26
N PHE A 7 -25.16 -7.22 -22.67
CA PHE A 7 -24.26 -6.84 -23.75
C PHE A 7 -24.23 -7.95 -24.80
N LYS A 8 -24.87 -7.68 -25.96
CA LYS A 8 -24.78 -8.43 -27.22
C LYS A 8 -24.74 -9.98 -27.13
N GLY A 9 -25.82 -10.58 -26.64
CA GLY A 9 -26.27 -11.90 -27.13
C GLY A 9 -25.47 -13.14 -26.69
N GLY A 10 -24.62 -13.05 -25.66
CA GLY A 10 -24.03 -14.22 -25.00
C GLY A 10 -23.95 -13.99 -23.49
N PHE A 11 -24.31 -14.99 -22.69
CA PHE A 11 -24.14 -15.02 -21.23
C PHE A 11 -23.14 -16.14 -20.88
N ILE A 12 -22.35 -15.93 -19.80
CA ILE A 12 -21.33 -16.81 -19.17
C ILE A 12 -19.88 -16.52 -19.68
N SER A 13 -18.80 -16.39 -18.87
CA SER A 13 -18.62 -16.31 -17.40
C SER A 13 -17.16 -15.99 -16.99
N ASP A 14 -16.38 -15.21 -17.73
CA ASP A 14 -14.97 -14.97 -17.33
C ASP A 14 -14.85 -14.16 -16.03
N SER A 15 -15.82 -13.29 -15.76
CA SER A 15 -15.85 -12.49 -14.52
C SER A 15 -16.05 -13.36 -13.27
N ASP A 16 -16.81 -14.46 -13.35
CA ASP A 16 -17.10 -15.30 -12.18
C ASP A 16 -15.89 -16.18 -11.81
N GLU A 17 -15.16 -16.68 -12.81
CA GLU A 17 -13.97 -17.51 -12.59
C GLU A 17 -12.81 -16.69 -12.01
N LEU A 18 -12.50 -15.53 -12.60
CA LEU A 18 -11.44 -14.65 -12.08
C LEU A 18 -11.77 -14.12 -10.69
N THR A 19 -13.04 -13.80 -10.43
CA THR A 19 -13.49 -13.39 -9.09
C THR A 19 -13.31 -14.53 -8.09
N THR A 20 -13.65 -15.76 -8.47
CA THR A 20 -13.45 -16.94 -7.62
C THR A 20 -11.97 -17.16 -7.32
N ILE A 21 -11.10 -17.06 -8.33
CA ILE A 21 -9.64 -17.18 -8.17
C ILE A 21 -9.09 -16.09 -7.27
N GLY A 22 -9.52 -14.83 -7.48
CA GLY A 22 -9.12 -13.71 -6.63
C GLY A 22 -9.57 -13.89 -5.18
N MET A 23 -10.79 -14.38 -4.95
CA MET A 23 -11.29 -14.67 -3.60
C MET A 23 -10.50 -15.81 -2.92
N MET A 24 -10.23 -16.90 -3.64
CA MET A 24 -9.39 -17.99 -3.11
C MET A 24 -7.98 -17.50 -2.77
N ALA A 25 -7.39 -16.67 -3.63
CA ALA A 25 -6.08 -16.07 -3.40
C ALA A 25 -6.08 -15.10 -2.22
N MET A 26 -7.20 -14.40 -1.97
CA MET A 26 -7.37 -13.56 -0.79
C MET A 26 -7.41 -14.38 0.50
N VAL A 27 -8.13 -15.51 0.52
CA VAL A 27 -8.12 -16.44 1.66
C VAL A 27 -6.70 -16.96 1.91
N GLU A 28 -5.99 -17.37 0.85
CA GLU A 28 -4.59 -17.78 0.95
C GLU A 28 -3.70 -16.67 1.53
N ALA A 29 -3.92 -15.42 1.11
CA ALA A 29 -3.18 -14.29 1.64
C ALA A 29 -3.46 -14.07 3.13
N VAL A 30 -4.71 -14.21 3.58
CA VAL A 30 -5.06 -14.10 5.01
C VAL A 30 -4.36 -15.20 5.81
N ASP A 31 -4.38 -16.44 5.32
CA ASP A 31 -3.84 -17.60 6.03
C ASP A 31 -2.30 -17.56 6.17
N ASN A 32 -1.61 -16.97 5.18
CA ASN A 32 -0.15 -16.98 5.10
C ASN A 32 0.50 -15.62 5.44
N TYR A 33 -0.28 -14.61 5.83
CA TYR A 33 0.25 -13.28 6.12
C TYR A 33 1.02 -13.24 7.44
N GLU A 34 2.24 -12.69 7.38
CA GLU A 34 3.05 -12.35 8.55
C GLU A 34 3.18 -10.83 8.66
N SER A 35 2.69 -10.24 9.76
CA SER A 35 2.74 -8.78 10.00
C SER A 35 4.17 -8.22 10.06
N SER A 36 5.16 -9.06 10.35
CA SER A 36 6.58 -8.70 10.34
C SER A 36 7.16 -8.49 8.94
N ARG A 37 6.48 -8.95 7.87
CA ARG A 37 6.99 -8.93 6.48
C ARG A 37 6.43 -7.78 5.63
N GLY A 38 5.68 -6.86 6.23
CA GLY A 38 5.13 -5.68 5.55
C GLY A 38 3.60 -5.65 5.58
N SER A 39 3.00 -4.80 4.75
CA SER A 39 1.54 -4.58 4.75
C SER A 39 0.76 -5.75 4.15
N PHE A 40 -0.34 -6.14 4.79
CA PHE A 40 -1.27 -7.15 4.30
C PHE A 40 -1.80 -6.81 2.90
N TYR A 41 -2.13 -5.55 2.65
CA TYR A 41 -2.63 -5.09 1.35
C TYR A 41 -1.63 -5.39 0.22
N HIS A 42 -0.35 -5.11 0.43
CA HIS A 42 0.68 -5.39 -0.57
C HIS A 42 0.87 -6.89 -0.78
N TYR A 43 0.86 -7.66 0.31
CA TYR A 43 0.99 -9.10 0.25
C TYR A 43 -0.20 -9.76 -0.47
N SER A 44 -1.43 -9.39 -0.13
CA SER A 44 -2.64 -9.95 -0.76
C SER A 44 -2.71 -9.61 -2.24
N LYS A 45 -2.33 -8.39 -2.64
CA LYS A 45 -2.22 -7.98 -4.04
C LYS A 45 -1.24 -8.86 -4.81
N LEU A 46 -0.09 -9.19 -4.22
CA LEU A 46 0.91 -10.07 -4.84
C LEU A 46 0.38 -11.50 -5.01
N VAL A 47 -0.28 -12.05 -3.98
CA VAL A 47 -0.85 -13.41 -4.02
C VAL A 47 -1.96 -13.50 -5.06
N ILE A 48 -2.92 -12.56 -5.05
CA ILE A 48 -4.01 -12.47 -6.04
C ILE A 48 -3.45 -12.40 -7.46
N ARG A 49 -2.47 -11.51 -7.68
CA ARG A 49 -1.79 -11.39 -8.97
C ARG A 49 -1.12 -12.70 -9.39
N SER A 50 -0.37 -13.35 -8.50
CA SER A 50 0.30 -14.62 -8.82
C SER A 50 -0.72 -15.68 -9.25
N ARG A 51 -1.86 -15.77 -8.56
CA ARG A 51 -2.91 -16.75 -8.85
C ARG A 51 -3.65 -16.48 -10.15
N LEU A 52 -3.92 -15.21 -10.46
CA LEU A 52 -4.47 -14.82 -11.76
C LEU A 52 -3.49 -15.15 -12.90
N ILE A 53 -2.21 -14.81 -12.75
CA ILE A 53 -1.18 -15.14 -13.75
C ILE A 53 -1.04 -16.65 -13.93
N ASP A 54 -1.03 -17.42 -12.84
CA ASP A 54 -0.95 -18.88 -12.89
C ASP A 54 -2.16 -19.50 -13.60
N HIS A 55 -3.36 -18.93 -13.42
CA HIS A 55 -4.57 -19.36 -14.13
C HIS A 55 -4.43 -19.17 -15.64
N TYR A 56 -4.07 -17.96 -16.08
CA TYR A 56 -3.85 -17.69 -17.51
C TYR A 56 -2.74 -18.56 -18.13
N ARG A 57 -1.65 -18.82 -17.39
CA ARG A 57 -0.58 -19.74 -17.82
C ARG A 57 -1.00 -21.20 -17.91
N LYS A 58 -1.91 -21.64 -17.04
CA LYS A 58 -2.45 -23.01 -17.08
C LYS A 58 -3.46 -23.17 -18.21
N ALA A 59 -4.33 -22.18 -18.43
CA ALA A 59 -5.25 -22.16 -19.56
C ALA A 59 -4.50 -22.26 -20.91
N SER A 60 -3.34 -21.60 -21.05
CA SER A 60 -2.51 -21.74 -22.27
C SER A 60 -1.90 -23.13 -22.44
N LYS A 61 -1.44 -23.78 -21.35
CA LYS A 61 -0.89 -25.15 -21.38
C LYS A 61 -1.93 -26.25 -21.61
N VAL A 62 -3.17 -26.06 -21.16
CA VAL A 62 -4.25 -27.03 -21.41
C VAL A 62 -4.56 -27.10 -22.91
N SER A 63 -4.41 -26.01 -23.66
CA SER A 63 -4.49 -26.06 -25.14
C SER A 63 -3.34 -26.84 -25.80
N GLU A 64 -2.20 -26.96 -25.12
CA GLU A 64 -0.98 -27.64 -25.60
C GLU A 64 -1.10 -29.17 -25.48
N VAL A 65 -1.89 -29.68 -24.52
CA VAL A 65 -2.03 -31.13 -24.24
C VAL A 65 -3.11 -31.79 -25.12
N GLU A 66 -4.06 -31.03 -25.67
CA GLU A 66 -5.08 -31.55 -26.60
C GLU A 66 -4.69 -31.51 -28.08
N ILE A 67 -3.52 -30.98 -28.44
CA ILE A 67 -3.13 -30.82 -29.85
C ILE A 67 -1.76 -31.45 -30.11
N LEU A 68 -1.73 -32.77 -30.29
CA LEU A 68 -0.67 -33.45 -31.04
C LEU A 68 -0.91 -33.26 -32.56
N ALA A 69 -0.67 -32.06 -33.09
CA ALA A 69 -0.56 -31.74 -34.53
C ALA A 69 0.04 -30.30 -34.73
N PRO A 70 0.64 -29.98 -35.89
CA PRO A 70 1.89 -29.22 -36.01
C PRO A 70 1.83 -27.71 -35.72
N GLU A 71 3.02 -27.15 -35.47
CA GLU A 71 3.37 -25.73 -35.28
C GLU A 71 2.46 -24.75 -36.05
N ASN A 72 1.64 -23.97 -35.33
CA ASN A 72 0.72 -22.98 -35.93
C ASN A 72 0.78 -21.62 -35.20
N GLU A 73 0.48 -20.55 -35.95
CA GLU A 73 0.35 -19.13 -35.54
C GLU A 73 -0.47 -18.90 -34.26
N SER A 74 -1.32 -19.86 -33.88
CA SER A 74 -2.10 -19.86 -32.65
C SER A 74 -1.24 -19.72 -31.38
N ASP A 75 -0.07 -20.36 -31.31
CA ASP A 75 0.81 -20.28 -30.13
C ASP A 75 1.35 -18.85 -29.91
N PHE A 76 1.55 -18.09 -30.98
CA PHE A 76 1.97 -16.69 -30.92
C PHE A 76 0.83 -15.79 -30.44
N GLU A 77 -0.39 -16.03 -30.91
CA GLU A 77 -1.59 -15.27 -30.56
C GLU A 77 -1.99 -15.48 -29.09
N TYR A 78 -1.86 -16.71 -28.55
CA TYR A 78 -2.12 -17.00 -27.13
C TYR A 78 -1.06 -16.41 -26.19
N LYS A 79 0.22 -16.49 -26.54
CA LYS A 79 1.29 -15.82 -25.77
C LYS A 79 1.09 -14.31 -25.74
N LYS A 80 0.64 -13.73 -26.85
CA LYS A 80 0.29 -12.31 -26.94
C LYS A 80 -0.89 -11.95 -26.04
N ALA A 81 -1.97 -12.75 -26.05
CA ALA A 81 -3.12 -12.54 -25.16
C ALA A 81 -2.74 -12.62 -23.67
N ALA A 82 -1.87 -13.56 -23.28
CA ALA A 82 -1.38 -13.67 -21.90
C ALA A 82 -0.55 -12.43 -21.49
N ILE A 83 0.26 -11.87 -22.40
CA ILE A 83 1.02 -10.64 -22.16
C ILE A 83 0.08 -9.44 -22.03
N GLU A 84 -0.90 -9.30 -22.93
CA GLU A 84 -1.89 -8.21 -22.90
C GLU A 84 -2.71 -8.20 -21.60
N VAL A 85 -3.08 -9.37 -21.08
CA VAL A 85 -3.76 -9.49 -19.79
C VAL A 85 -2.85 -9.10 -18.63
N VAL A 86 -1.58 -9.52 -18.63
CA VAL A 86 -0.61 -9.11 -17.60
C VAL A 86 -0.40 -7.59 -17.62
N ASP A 87 -0.32 -6.98 -18.80
CA ASP A 87 -0.18 -5.54 -18.96
C ASP A 87 -1.45 -4.77 -18.55
N ALA A 88 -2.63 -5.32 -18.82
CA ALA A 88 -3.89 -4.78 -18.32
C ALA A 88 -3.97 -4.85 -16.79
N ILE A 89 -3.57 -5.97 -16.18
CA ILE A 89 -3.49 -6.13 -14.72
C ILE A 89 -2.46 -5.14 -14.12
N ASN A 90 -1.31 -4.94 -14.77
CA ASN A 90 -0.32 -3.94 -14.35
C ASN A 90 -0.90 -2.53 -14.36
N SER A 91 -1.48 -2.14 -15.49
CA SER A 91 -2.03 -0.80 -15.70
C SER A 91 -3.18 -0.49 -14.75
N PHE A 92 -4.05 -1.48 -14.50
CA PHE A 92 -5.13 -1.37 -13.52
C PHE A 92 -4.58 -1.19 -12.10
N ASN A 93 -3.60 -2.01 -11.72
CA ASN A 93 -2.96 -1.94 -10.40
C ASN A 93 -2.24 -0.61 -10.14
N GLU A 94 -1.57 -0.04 -11.14
CA GLU A 94 -0.95 1.29 -11.04
C GLU A 94 -2.00 2.39 -10.88
N THR A 95 -3.13 2.26 -11.58
CA THR A 95 -4.25 3.19 -11.49
C THR A 95 -4.89 3.14 -10.09
N GLU A 96 -5.13 1.95 -9.55
CA GLU A 96 -5.65 1.76 -8.19
C GLU A 96 -4.67 2.23 -7.12
N ASP A 97 -3.38 1.90 -7.21
CA ASP A 97 -2.38 2.40 -6.26
C ASP A 97 -2.28 3.93 -6.31
N GLY A 98 -2.45 4.51 -7.50
CA GLY A 98 -2.57 5.96 -7.66
C GLY A 98 -3.81 6.53 -6.96
N PHE A 99 -4.94 5.83 -6.99
CA PHE A 99 -6.16 6.19 -6.29
C PHE A 99 -5.98 6.11 -4.77
N PHE A 100 -5.54 4.97 -4.23
CA PHE A 100 -5.35 4.80 -2.79
C PHE A 100 -4.29 5.74 -2.22
N ARG A 101 -3.21 6.01 -2.96
CA ARG A 101 -2.21 7.01 -2.56
C ARG A 101 -2.80 8.41 -2.46
N LYS A 102 -3.66 8.80 -3.40
CA LYS A 102 -4.37 10.10 -3.34
C LYS A 102 -5.31 10.14 -2.15
N GLU A 103 -6.00 9.05 -1.87
CA GLU A 103 -6.89 8.94 -0.71
C GLU A 103 -6.10 9.06 0.60
N GLU A 104 -4.98 8.35 0.75
CA GLU A 104 -4.09 8.47 1.91
C GLU A 104 -3.57 9.90 2.11
N ILE A 105 -3.11 10.54 1.02
CA ILE A 105 -2.68 11.95 1.06
C ILE A 105 -3.81 12.84 1.54
N PHE A 106 -5.03 12.64 1.04
CA PHE A 106 -6.20 13.41 1.44
C PHE A 106 -6.54 13.19 2.92
N ARG A 107 -6.63 11.94 3.38
CA ARG A 107 -6.89 11.61 4.79
C ARG A 107 -5.84 12.22 5.71
N LEU A 108 -4.55 12.06 5.38
CA LEU A 108 -3.47 12.67 6.15
C LEU A 108 -3.57 14.20 6.13
N SER A 109 -3.96 14.78 4.99
CA SER A 109 -4.16 16.24 4.91
C SER A 109 -5.24 16.74 5.87
N GLU A 110 -6.33 16.00 6.02
CA GLU A 110 -7.40 16.34 6.96
C GLU A 110 -6.90 16.20 8.41
N GLU A 111 -6.20 15.12 8.75
CA GLU A 111 -5.62 14.96 10.09
C GLU A 111 -4.57 16.03 10.42
N LEU A 112 -3.76 16.46 9.44
CA LEU A 112 -2.75 17.49 9.65
C LEU A 112 -3.36 18.88 9.90
N LYS A 113 -4.58 19.15 9.42
CA LYS A 113 -5.29 20.41 9.69
C LYS A 113 -5.57 20.61 11.18
N ASP A 114 -5.84 19.53 11.91
CA ASP A 114 -6.02 19.58 13.37
C ASP A 114 -4.78 20.11 14.11
N TYR A 115 -3.61 20.02 13.49
CA TYR A 115 -2.34 20.50 14.02
C TYR A 115 -1.87 21.80 13.36
N ASN A 116 -2.69 22.41 12.49
CA ASN A 116 -2.33 23.56 11.65
C ASN A 116 -1.06 23.31 10.81
N ILE A 117 -0.98 22.11 10.20
CA ILE A 117 0.13 21.69 9.36
C ILE A 117 -0.36 21.51 7.93
N SER A 118 0.42 22.02 6.97
CA SER A 118 0.23 21.77 5.54
C SER A 118 1.38 20.93 4.97
N PHE A 119 1.17 20.25 3.83
CA PHE A 119 2.26 19.54 3.14
C PHE A 119 3.40 20.48 2.73
N SER A 120 3.12 21.74 2.39
CA SER A 120 4.13 22.75 2.10
C SER A 120 4.98 23.12 3.33
N ASP A 121 4.44 23.02 4.55
CA ASP A 121 5.24 23.14 5.76
C ASP A 121 6.21 21.95 5.90
N LEU A 122 5.73 20.74 5.63
CA LEU A 122 6.52 19.51 5.74
C LEU A 122 7.68 19.49 4.75
N GLU A 123 7.45 19.95 3.52
CA GLU A 123 8.52 20.09 2.51
C GLU A 123 9.65 21.01 3.00
N LYS A 124 9.30 22.17 3.58
CA LYS A 124 10.28 23.15 4.08
C LYS A 124 11.02 22.67 5.33
N LEU A 125 10.34 21.93 6.21
CA LEU A 125 10.86 21.48 7.49
C LEU A 125 11.52 20.11 7.43
N SER A 126 11.46 19.44 6.27
CA SER A 126 12.08 18.13 6.08
C SER A 126 13.59 18.18 6.29
N PRO A 127 14.16 17.27 7.12
CA PRO A 127 15.59 17.23 7.39
C PRO A 127 16.38 16.85 6.14
N LYS A 128 17.33 17.71 5.73
CA LYS A 128 18.24 17.43 4.61
C LYS A 128 19.29 16.36 4.95
N LYS A 129 19.66 16.25 6.23
CA LYS A 129 20.67 15.28 6.70
C LYS A 129 20.00 13.97 7.09
N ALA A 130 20.48 12.86 6.54
CA ALA A 130 19.95 11.52 6.79
C ALA A 130 19.98 11.14 8.29
N GLU A 131 21.05 11.47 9.01
CA GLU A 131 21.16 11.21 10.45
C GLU A 131 20.06 11.91 11.25
N LEU A 132 19.75 13.16 10.90
CA LEU A 132 18.73 13.94 11.60
C LEU A 132 17.33 13.41 11.29
N ARG A 133 17.09 12.99 10.03
CA ARG A 133 15.87 12.29 9.63
C ARG A 133 15.68 11.01 10.45
N HIS A 134 16.73 10.21 10.59
CA HIS A 134 16.68 8.98 11.35
C HIS A 134 16.36 9.23 12.84
N LYS A 135 16.91 10.30 13.43
CA LYS A 135 16.53 10.72 14.79
C LYS A 135 15.05 11.09 14.90
N TYR A 136 14.50 11.85 13.96
CA TYR A 136 13.07 12.23 13.98
C TYR A 136 12.14 11.03 13.78
N ILE A 137 12.52 10.09 12.91
CA ILE A 137 11.79 8.82 12.74
C ILE A 137 11.80 8.03 14.06
N LYS A 138 12.95 7.95 14.74
CA LYS A 138 13.05 7.32 16.06
C LYS A 138 12.21 8.03 17.12
N SER A 139 12.15 9.36 17.10
CA SER A 139 11.27 10.14 17.99
C SER A 139 9.79 9.79 17.78
N ALA A 140 9.35 9.72 16.52
CA ALA A 140 7.99 9.34 16.19
C ALA A 140 7.68 7.90 16.60
N GLN A 141 8.60 6.96 16.33
CA GLN A 141 8.47 5.57 16.74
C GLN A 141 8.34 5.44 18.26
N PHE A 142 9.17 6.14 19.02
CA PHE A 142 9.10 6.15 20.48
C PHE A 142 7.73 6.62 21.01
N ILE A 143 7.12 7.63 20.37
CA ILE A 143 5.78 8.08 20.76
C ILE A 143 4.75 6.99 20.47
N VAL A 144 4.78 6.38 19.28
CA VAL A 144 3.81 5.36 18.87
C VAL A 144 3.94 4.07 19.70
N ASP A 145 5.15 3.69 20.09
CA ASP A 145 5.40 2.48 20.90
C ASP A 145 4.96 2.62 22.36
N ASN A 146 4.74 3.84 22.86
CA ASN A 146 4.34 4.10 24.25
C ASN A 146 2.91 4.65 24.29
N GLU A 147 1.96 3.79 24.61
CA GLU A 147 0.52 4.10 24.56
C GLU A 147 0.13 5.31 25.43
N GLU A 148 0.70 5.44 26.63
CA GLU A 148 0.46 6.60 27.51
C GLU A 148 0.92 7.92 26.85
N ILE A 149 2.14 7.94 26.31
CA ILE A 149 2.72 9.11 25.65
C ILE A 149 1.94 9.46 24.38
N LEU A 150 1.51 8.45 23.61
CA LEU A 150 0.70 8.63 22.43
C LEU A 150 -0.66 9.24 22.76
N ASN A 151 -1.34 8.74 23.80
CA ASN A 151 -2.63 9.26 24.23
C ASN A 151 -2.52 10.70 24.72
N ASP A 152 -1.50 11.02 25.50
CA ASP A 152 -1.23 12.39 25.93
C ASP A 152 -0.94 13.32 24.75
N PHE A 153 -0.16 12.86 23.78
CA PHE A 153 0.12 13.59 22.54
C PHE A 153 -1.17 13.88 21.75
N LEU A 154 -2.05 12.89 21.57
CA LEU A 154 -3.30 13.04 20.81
C LEU A 154 -4.29 13.99 21.53
N ASN A 155 -4.40 13.88 22.85
CA ASN A 155 -5.30 14.72 23.66
C ASN A 155 -4.81 16.16 23.74
N SER A 156 -3.52 16.36 24.03
CA SER A 156 -2.94 17.70 24.21
C SER A 156 -2.56 18.38 22.90
N ARG A 157 -2.42 17.61 21.81
CA ARG A 157 -1.82 18.01 20.52
C ARG A 157 -0.40 18.59 20.68
N ARG A 158 0.29 18.28 21.78
CA ARG A 158 1.63 18.80 22.10
C ARG A 158 2.65 17.68 22.07
N LEU A 159 3.77 17.96 21.40
CA LEU A 159 4.87 17.02 21.30
C LEU A 159 5.54 16.82 22.68
N PRO A 160 5.75 15.57 23.15
CA PRO A 160 6.38 15.26 24.43
C PRO A 160 7.91 15.47 24.37
N VAL A 161 8.34 16.74 24.43
CA VAL A 161 9.74 17.15 24.19
C VAL A 161 10.70 16.56 25.23
N SER A 162 10.30 16.52 26.51
CA SER A 162 11.12 16.01 27.61
C SER A 162 11.43 14.52 27.42
N GLU A 163 10.39 13.76 27.13
CA GLU A 163 10.41 12.30 26.98
C GLU A 163 11.26 11.91 25.77
N ILE A 164 11.06 12.60 24.65
CA ILE A 164 11.83 12.36 23.42
C ILE A 164 13.31 12.74 23.61
N SER A 165 13.59 13.89 24.24
CA SER A 165 14.98 14.36 24.41
C SER A 165 15.79 13.38 25.26
N ASN A 166 15.19 12.84 26.31
CA ASN A 166 15.80 11.84 27.19
C ASN A 166 16.10 10.52 26.46
N LYS A 167 15.25 10.12 25.50
CA LYS A 167 15.39 8.84 24.81
C LYS A 167 16.26 8.88 23.55
N VAL A 168 16.14 9.93 22.72
CA VAL A 168 16.63 9.95 21.33
C VAL A 168 17.93 10.76 21.16
N MET A 169 18.53 11.26 22.26
CA MET A 169 19.74 12.11 22.22
C MET A 169 19.59 13.25 21.21
N ILE A 170 18.50 14.00 21.36
CA ILE A 170 18.14 15.13 20.53
C ILE A 170 17.83 16.32 21.41
N THR A 171 18.26 17.51 20.98
CA THR A 171 18.06 18.72 21.77
C THR A 171 16.64 19.25 21.60
N SER A 172 16.09 19.90 22.63
CA SER A 172 14.78 20.55 22.56
C SER A 172 14.69 21.55 21.41
N LYS A 173 15.80 22.24 21.09
CA LYS A 173 15.89 23.19 19.96
C LYS A 173 15.76 22.51 18.59
N GLN A 174 16.26 21.27 18.44
CA GLN A 174 16.08 20.48 17.22
C GLN A 174 14.64 19.98 17.09
N LEU A 175 14.04 19.51 18.19
CA LEU A 175 12.64 19.07 18.22
C LEU A 175 11.68 20.20 17.91
N ASP A 176 11.89 21.39 18.48
CA ASP A 176 11.03 22.55 18.25
C ASP A 176 11.03 22.98 16.78
N ARG A 177 12.20 23.03 16.15
CA ARG A 177 12.35 23.35 14.71
C ARG A 177 11.68 22.32 13.79
N ALA A 178 11.65 21.05 14.19
CA ALA A 178 11.08 19.96 13.41
C ALA A 178 9.72 19.49 13.94
N ARG A 179 9.06 20.26 14.83
CA ARG A 179 7.83 19.83 15.52
C ARG A 179 6.77 19.35 14.54
N LYS A 180 6.46 20.16 13.51
CA LYS A 180 5.45 19.82 12.50
C LYS A 180 5.82 18.53 11.75
N TYR A 181 7.10 18.35 11.43
CA TYR A 181 7.59 17.16 10.74
C TYR A 181 7.44 15.90 11.62
N ILE A 182 7.80 15.97 12.89
CA ILE A 182 7.68 14.84 13.82
C ILE A 182 6.21 14.49 14.06
N ILE A 183 5.33 15.48 14.21
CA ILE A 183 3.87 15.26 14.31
C ILE A 183 3.36 14.47 13.11
N ALA A 184 3.72 14.89 11.89
CA ALA A 184 3.33 14.16 10.69
C ALA A 184 3.84 12.72 10.68
N LEU A 185 5.08 12.48 11.11
CA LEU A 185 5.62 11.12 11.23
C LEU A 185 4.85 10.26 12.26
N VAL A 186 4.43 10.84 13.38
CA VAL A 186 3.60 10.14 14.38
C VAL A 186 2.26 9.74 13.78
N LEU A 187 1.58 10.67 13.11
CA LEU A 187 0.29 10.40 12.46
C LEU A 187 0.42 9.31 11.38
N ILE A 188 1.46 9.38 10.55
CA ILE A 188 1.74 8.38 9.51
C ILE A 188 1.99 7.00 10.12
N LYS A 189 2.79 6.92 11.19
CA LYS A 189 3.11 5.64 11.85
C LYS A 189 1.96 5.05 12.67
N LYS A 190 1.11 5.91 13.24
CA LYS A 190 -0.05 5.51 14.04
C LYS A 190 -1.23 5.11 13.15
N GLY A 191 -1.38 5.75 11.99
CA GLY A 191 -2.40 5.42 11.01
C GLY A 191 -1.98 4.29 10.05
N ASP A 192 -2.96 3.74 9.35
CA ASP A 192 -2.72 2.75 8.29
C ASP A 192 -2.45 3.48 6.96
N TYR A 193 -1.29 4.14 6.89
CA TYR A 193 -0.82 4.91 5.73
C TYR A 193 0.32 4.16 5.03
N VAL A 194 -0.03 3.06 4.37
CA VAL A 194 0.93 2.13 3.78
C VAL A 194 1.71 2.78 2.64
N PHE A 195 1.02 3.45 1.71
CA PHE A 195 1.68 4.07 0.56
C PHE A 195 2.57 5.24 0.96
N LEU A 196 2.14 6.05 1.94
CA LEU A 196 2.96 7.13 2.47
C LEU A 196 4.15 6.62 3.30
N SER A 197 3.97 5.55 4.08
CA SER A 197 5.05 4.93 4.84
C SER A 197 6.14 4.37 3.92
N GLU A 198 5.74 3.71 2.82
CA GLU A 198 6.67 3.21 1.81
C GLU A 198 7.44 4.35 1.13
N TYR A 199 6.74 5.43 0.73
CA TYR A 199 7.36 6.59 0.09
C TYR A 199 8.40 7.27 1.00
N ILE A 200 8.11 7.37 2.30
CA ILE A 200 8.99 8.00 3.29
C ILE A 200 9.98 6.97 3.89
N LYS A 201 9.98 5.71 3.42
CA LYS A 201 10.88 4.64 3.91
C LYS A 201 10.87 4.53 5.44
N LEU A 202 9.66 4.55 6.02
CA LEU A 202 9.41 4.54 7.46
C LEU A 202 9.49 3.15 8.09
#